data_AF-A0A554IMX7-F1
#
_entry.id   AF-A0A554IMX7-F1
#
_cell.length_a   1.000
_cell.length_b   1.000
_cell.length_c   1.000
_cell.angle_alpha   90.00
_cell.angle_beta   90.00
_cell.angle_gamma   90.00
#
_symmetry.space_group_name_H-M   'P 1'
#
loop_
_entity.id
_entity.type
_entity.pdbx_description
1 polymer ?
#
loop_
_entity_poly.entity_id
_entity_poly.type
_entity_poly.pdbx_seq_one_letter_code
_entity_poly.pdbx_strand_id
1 'polypeptide(L)'
;MQIFITKRDGTREPFNADRINRSIERACTGLTDPVSLVTQIATETKLTLYDGITTVEMDKATINAAIQNVKEDIEYDKVATRLLLKTVYRRVVGEYENDPLRLEEMHRSGFIRYMSEAVAEGLLDPRMEEQYDLTRLAASLDIERDELFQYAGLSSLLNRYAVKDREQEPRETPQYFFMRIAMGLAFNEKNPTEWAKRFYDKLSRLEYLAGGSTNIHAGTIRPALSNCFLLEVQDDIEHIAKSVADVIKLSKASGGIGASITKLRAAGSPVSSDNTASSGPTPFAKIIDTAIRAVQRGGKKKGALCFYMENWHYDFPEFLDWKHNAGDDYLRMRTANTAVFLSDEFMRRVSSGDDWYLFDPKETLDLNELYGDRFVKRYNEYVALAEAGKLRVFRKVPAREQFRQILVSLQTTSHPWLTWKDPINLRAQNNNTGTIHMSNLCTEICLPQDKDHIAVCNLASINLAAHVHNKEVNWGRLEGSVRLALRQLDNLIDINIFFTINIK
;
A
#
# COMPACT_ATOMS: atom_id res chain seq x y z
N MET A 1 47.79 -2.32 -15.37
CA MET A 1 47.25 -3.70 -15.42
C MET A 1 46.08 -3.72 -16.37
N GLN A 2 46.02 -4.68 -17.29
CA GLN A 2 44.89 -4.85 -18.21
C GLN A 2 43.74 -5.52 -17.44
N ILE A 3 42.61 -4.83 -17.32
CA ILE A 3 41.40 -5.34 -16.67
C ILE A 3 40.65 -6.23 -17.66
N PHE A 4 40.18 -7.40 -17.22
CA PHE A 4 39.29 -8.26 -17.99
C PHE A 4 37.86 -8.22 -17.43
N ILE A 5 36.86 -8.25 -18.32
CA ILE A 5 35.43 -8.32 -17.99
C ILE A 5 34.95 -9.75 -18.16
N THR A 6 34.14 -10.23 -17.23
CA THR A 6 33.44 -11.53 -17.33
C THR A 6 32.02 -11.33 -17.90
N LYS A 7 31.75 -11.93 -19.06
CA LYS A 7 30.42 -11.93 -19.69
C LYS A 7 29.46 -12.87 -18.97
N ARG A 8 28.17 -12.76 -19.31
CA ARG A 8 27.10 -13.61 -18.77
C ARG A 8 27.30 -15.11 -19.08
N ASP A 9 27.96 -15.42 -20.19
CA ASP A 9 28.32 -16.79 -20.58
C ASP A 9 29.61 -17.31 -19.91
N GLY A 10 30.21 -16.52 -19.01
CA GLY A 10 31.46 -16.84 -18.32
C GLY A 10 32.74 -16.52 -19.12
N THR A 11 32.63 -16.07 -20.37
CA THR A 11 33.82 -15.72 -21.17
C THR A 11 34.47 -14.44 -20.64
N ARG A 12 35.82 -14.41 -20.67
CA ARG A 12 36.60 -13.22 -20.30
C ARG A 12 37.07 -12.48 -21.55
N GLU A 13 36.84 -11.18 -21.60
CA GLU A 13 37.38 -10.31 -22.65
C GLU A 13 38.11 -9.10 -22.06
N PRO A 14 39.09 -8.52 -22.78
CA PRO A 14 39.74 -7.29 -22.33
C PRO A 14 38.73 -6.14 -22.18
N PHE A 15 38.87 -5.36 -21.12
CA PHE A 15 38.07 -4.16 -20.91
C PHE A 15 38.22 -3.19 -22.10
N ASN A 16 37.09 -2.74 -22.64
CA ASN A 16 37.03 -1.76 -23.72
C ASN A 16 36.21 -0.54 -23.27
N ALA A 17 36.91 0.56 -23.00
CA ALA A 17 36.30 1.82 -22.55
C ALA A 17 35.31 2.40 -23.56
N ASP A 18 35.55 2.23 -24.87
CA ASP A 18 34.69 2.75 -25.94
C ASP A 18 33.28 2.13 -25.87
N ARG A 19 33.16 0.85 -25.49
CA ARG A 19 31.85 0.19 -25.35
C ARG A 19 30.98 0.82 -24.27
N ILE A 20 31.59 1.18 -23.14
CA ILE A 20 30.88 1.81 -22.02
C ILE A 20 30.55 3.25 -22.36
N ASN A 21 31.52 4.00 -22.88
CA ASN A 21 31.33 5.40 -23.28
C ASN A 21 30.18 5.53 -24.28
N ARG A 22 30.12 4.69 -25.32
CA ARG A 22 29.01 4.68 -26.27
C ARG A 22 27.67 4.31 -25.63
N SER A 23 27.69 3.45 -24.60
CA SER A 23 26.47 3.10 -23.85
C SER A 23 25.95 4.29 -23.04
N ILE A 24 26.84 5.07 -22.42
CA ILE A 24 26.50 6.27 -21.67
C ILE A 24 26.05 7.38 -22.65
N GLU A 25 26.77 7.55 -23.75
CA GLU A 25 26.46 8.52 -24.81
C GLU A 25 25.04 8.33 -25.35
N ARG A 26 24.64 7.08 -25.66
CA ARG A 26 23.26 6.78 -26.05
C ARG A 26 22.25 7.20 -24.98
N ALA A 27 22.54 6.94 -23.70
CA ALA A 27 21.68 7.35 -22.60
C ALA A 27 21.62 8.88 -22.43
N CYS A 28 22.63 9.62 -22.89
CA CYS A 28 22.69 11.08 -22.86
C CYS A 28 22.05 11.77 -24.09
N THR A 29 21.50 11.03 -25.06
CA THR A 29 20.91 11.61 -26.27
C THR A 29 19.80 12.61 -25.94
N GLY A 30 19.90 13.83 -26.50
CA GLY A 30 18.90 14.89 -26.32
C GLY A 30 18.96 15.64 -24.98
N LEU A 31 20.00 15.41 -24.17
CA LEU A 31 20.27 16.17 -22.94
C LEU A 31 21.09 17.43 -23.22
N THR A 32 21.18 18.34 -22.24
CA THR A 32 21.72 19.69 -22.43
C THR A 32 23.23 19.70 -22.68
N ASP A 33 24.00 18.95 -21.89
CA ASP A 33 25.46 18.81 -22.04
C ASP A 33 25.90 17.34 -21.98
N PRO A 34 25.64 16.56 -23.06
CA PRO A 34 25.89 15.13 -23.06
C PRO A 34 27.38 14.78 -22.93
N VAL A 35 28.28 15.65 -23.40
CA VAL A 35 29.73 15.38 -23.36
C VAL A 35 30.24 15.43 -21.91
N SER A 36 29.81 16.44 -21.14
CA SER A 36 30.15 16.54 -19.72
C SER A 36 29.58 15.36 -18.92
N LEU A 37 28.30 15.03 -19.11
CA LEU A 37 27.64 13.90 -18.45
C LEU A 37 28.38 12.57 -18.72
N VAL A 38 28.70 12.28 -19.99
CA VAL A 38 29.43 11.06 -20.37
C VAL A 38 30.80 11.02 -19.70
N THR A 39 31.53 12.14 -19.73
CA THR A 39 32.88 12.23 -19.18
C THR A 39 32.89 11.98 -17.67
N GLN A 40 31.95 12.59 -16.94
CA GLN A 40 31.82 12.43 -15.50
C GLN A 40 31.50 10.97 -15.14
N ILE A 41 30.44 10.41 -15.72
CA ILE A 41 29.98 9.04 -15.42
C ILE A 41 31.06 8.03 -15.78
N ALA A 42 31.70 8.16 -16.96
CA ALA A 42 32.75 7.24 -17.39
C ALA A 42 33.98 7.31 -16.48
N THR A 43 34.33 8.50 -15.98
CA THR A 43 35.48 8.68 -15.07
C THR A 43 35.22 8.02 -13.73
N GLU A 44 34.06 8.26 -13.12
CA GLU A 44 33.70 7.64 -11.84
C GLU A 44 33.50 6.12 -11.96
N THR A 45 32.88 5.66 -13.05
CA THR A 45 32.70 4.22 -13.31
C THR A 45 34.05 3.52 -13.31
N LYS A 46 35.06 4.09 -13.97
CA LYS A 46 36.42 3.52 -14.05
C LYS A 46 37.07 3.31 -12.67
N LEU A 47 36.78 4.18 -11.69
CA LEU A 47 37.33 4.07 -10.33
C LEU A 47 36.82 2.84 -9.58
N THR A 48 35.68 2.28 -10.00
CA THR A 48 35.04 1.12 -9.37
C THR A 48 35.36 -0.21 -10.05
N LEU A 49 36.06 -0.20 -11.18
CA LEU A 49 36.37 -1.41 -11.95
C LEU A 49 37.53 -2.19 -11.32
N TYR A 50 37.40 -3.51 -11.31
CA TYR A 50 38.44 -4.46 -10.87
C TYR A 50 38.57 -5.61 -11.88
N ASP A 51 39.70 -6.33 -11.84
CA ASP A 51 39.91 -7.47 -12.74
C ASP A 51 38.89 -8.58 -12.48
N GLY A 52 38.24 -9.07 -13.55
CA GLY A 52 37.23 -10.10 -13.48
C GLY A 52 35.81 -9.59 -13.22
N ILE A 53 35.59 -8.27 -13.09
CA ILE A 53 34.27 -7.68 -12.92
C ILE A 53 33.28 -8.20 -13.96
N THR A 54 32.07 -8.57 -13.53
CA THR A 54 31.05 -9.06 -14.45
C THR A 54 30.39 -7.91 -15.21
N THR A 55 29.86 -8.20 -16.39
CA THR A 55 29.04 -7.24 -17.15
C THR A 55 27.86 -6.67 -16.34
N VAL A 56 27.27 -7.47 -15.44
CA VAL A 56 26.16 -7.05 -14.56
C VAL A 56 26.64 -6.08 -13.48
N GLU A 57 27.77 -6.36 -12.84
CA GLU A 57 28.37 -5.45 -11.84
C GLU A 57 28.80 -4.14 -12.48
N MET A 58 29.33 -4.20 -13.71
CA MET A 58 29.73 -3.02 -14.48
C MET A 58 28.54 -2.12 -14.87
N ASP A 59 27.42 -2.69 -15.33
CA ASP A 59 26.20 -1.92 -15.58
C ASP A 59 25.71 -1.26 -14.28
N LYS A 60 25.71 -1.99 -13.14
CA LYS A 60 25.34 -1.45 -11.82
C LYS A 60 26.27 -0.31 -11.39
N ALA A 61 27.58 -0.46 -11.58
CA ALA A 61 28.57 0.57 -11.26
C ALA A 61 28.32 1.85 -12.08
N THR A 62 28.04 1.71 -13.38
CA THR A 62 27.75 2.83 -14.28
C THR A 62 26.47 3.56 -13.89
N ILE A 63 25.41 2.81 -13.55
CA ILE A 63 24.15 3.36 -13.05
C ILE A 63 24.38 4.12 -11.74
N ASN A 64 25.16 3.56 -10.80
CA ASN A 64 25.45 4.20 -9.52
C ASN A 64 26.26 5.49 -9.67
N ALA A 65 27.22 5.54 -10.61
CA ALA A 65 27.94 6.77 -10.94
C ALA A 65 26.98 7.87 -11.42
N ALA A 66 26.01 7.55 -12.28
CA ALA A 66 24.98 8.50 -12.66
C ALA A 66 24.15 8.96 -11.43
N ILE A 67 23.67 8.04 -10.60
CA ILE A 67 22.83 8.36 -9.43
C ILE A 67 23.52 9.30 -8.44
N GLN A 68 24.82 9.11 -8.18
CA GLN A 68 25.57 9.93 -7.24
C GLN A 68 25.66 11.41 -7.66
N ASN A 69 25.53 11.69 -8.96
CA ASN A 69 25.57 13.03 -9.53
C ASN A 69 24.19 13.71 -9.67
N VAL A 70 23.08 13.01 -9.37
CA VAL A 70 21.71 13.56 -9.43
C VAL A 70 21.53 14.80 -8.53
N LYS A 71 22.27 14.89 -7.44
CA LYS A 71 22.26 16.04 -6.53
C LYS A 71 22.80 17.32 -7.15
N GLU A 72 23.67 17.21 -8.16
CA GLU A 72 24.29 18.34 -8.84
C GLU A 72 23.46 18.74 -10.08
N ASP A 73 22.96 17.75 -10.83
CA ASP A 73 22.10 17.96 -11.99
C ASP A 73 21.05 16.83 -12.13
N ILE A 74 19.78 17.20 -12.29
CA ILE A 74 18.67 16.27 -12.44
C ILE A 74 18.75 15.45 -13.74
N GLU A 75 19.47 15.91 -14.77
CA GLU A 75 19.66 15.16 -16.02
C GLU A 75 20.37 13.82 -15.78
N TYR A 76 21.18 13.69 -14.73
CA TYR A 76 21.77 12.41 -14.35
C TYR A 76 20.73 11.34 -13.97
N ASP A 77 19.56 11.72 -13.43
CA ASP A 77 18.48 10.76 -13.14
C ASP A 77 17.93 10.16 -14.42
N LYS A 78 17.85 10.98 -15.48
CA LYS A 78 17.44 10.56 -16.81
C LYS A 78 18.43 9.57 -17.41
N VAL A 79 19.73 9.84 -17.28
CA VAL A 79 20.79 8.93 -17.74
C VAL A 79 20.73 7.61 -16.94
N ALA A 80 20.62 7.67 -15.62
CA ALA A 80 20.50 6.49 -14.76
C ALA A 80 19.27 5.64 -15.13
N THR A 81 18.13 6.28 -15.42
CA THR A 81 16.90 5.62 -15.85
C THR A 81 17.09 4.89 -17.18
N ARG A 82 17.66 5.56 -18.19
CA ARG A 82 17.92 4.96 -19.51
C ARG A 82 18.92 3.81 -19.45
N LEU A 83 19.96 3.94 -18.63
CA LEU A 83 20.90 2.85 -18.37
C LEU A 83 20.20 1.65 -17.71
N LEU A 84 19.32 1.89 -16.72
CA LEU A 84 18.53 0.83 -16.11
C LEU A 84 17.59 0.16 -17.12
N LEU A 85 16.84 0.93 -17.93
CA LEU A 85 15.98 0.40 -19.00
C LEU A 85 16.73 -0.49 -19.97
N LYS A 86 17.92 -0.07 -20.42
CA LYS A 86 18.80 -0.90 -21.26
C LYS A 86 19.05 -2.27 -20.63
N THR A 87 19.39 -2.33 -19.34
CA THR A 87 19.66 -3.61 -18.65
C THR A 87 18.42 -4.51 -18.57
N VAL A 88 17.24 -3.91 -18.42
CA VAL A 88 15.96 -4.62 -18.34
C VAL A 88 15.56 -5.13 -19.72
N TYR A 89 15.62 -4.29 -20.77
CA TYR A 89 15.31 -4.70 -22.13
C TYR A 89 16.17 -5.88 -22.58
N ARG A 90 17.50 -5.78 -22.41
CA ARG A 90 18.41 -6.88 -22.79
C ARG A 90 18.13 -8.19 -22.07
N ARG A 91 17.52 -8.12 -20.89
CA ARG A 91 17.18 -9.30 -20.09
C ARG A 91 15.83 -9.89 -20.49
N VAL A 92 14.82 -9.04 -20.64
CA VAL A 92 13.43 -9.46 -20.85
C VAL A 92 13.15 -9.71 -22.33
N VAL A 93 13.57 -8.78 -23.20
CA VAL A 93 13.30 -8.90 -24.65
C VAL A 93 14.46 -9.54 -25.41
N GLY A 94 15.69 -9.36 -24.94
CA GLY A 94 16.92 -9.88 -25.54
C GLY A 94 17.79 -8.80 -26.18
N GLU A 95 18.86 -9.20 -26.87
CA GLU A 95 19.78 -8.27 -27.53
C GLU A 95 19.15 -7.69 -28.82
N TYR A 96 19.07 -6.36 -28.87
CA TYR A 96 18.44 -5.58 -29.94
C TYR A 96 19.44 -4.72 -30.72
N GLU A 97 20.74 -4.96 -30.54
CA GLU A 97 21.84 -4.28 -31.25
C GLU A 97 21.86 -2.73 -31.13
N ASN A 98 21.10 -2.19 -30.18
CA ASN A 98 20.84 -0.75 -30.00
C ASN A 98 20.07 -0.10 -31.17
N ASP A 99 19.30 -0.88 -31.93
CA ASP A 99 18.36 -0.39 -32.94
C ASP A 99 16.96 -0.19 -32.33
N PRO A 100 16.40 1.04 -32.34
CA PRO A 100 15.06 1.31 -31.82
C PRO A 100 13.93 0.55 -32.53
N LEU A 101 14.00 0.36 -33.85
CA LEU A 101 12.95 -0.32 -34.61
C LEU A 101 12.93 -1.81 -34.25
N ARG A 102 14.11 -2.41 -34.17
CA ARG A 102 14.27 -3.79 -33.69
C ARG A 102 13.83 -3.94 -32.24
N LEU A 103 14.12 -2.97 -31.38
CA LEU A 103 13.66 -2.99 -29.98
C LEU A 103 12.13 -3.04 -29.90
N GLU A 104 11.44 -2.28 -30.74
CA GLU A 104 9.98 -2.26 -30.83
C GLU A 104 9.42 -3.60 -31.31
N GLU A 105 9.97 -4.17 -32.39
CA GLU A 105 9.58 -5.49 -32.90
C GLU A 105 9.81 -6.59 -31.86
N MET A 106 10.95 -6.55 -31.16
CA MET A 106 11.30 -7.51 -30.11
C MET A 106 10.42 -7.37 -28.87
N HIS A 107 9.96 -6.16 -28.52
CA HIS A 107 8.96 -5.99 -27.47
C HIS A 107 7.60 -6.59 -27.86
N ARG A 108 7.17 -6.39 -29.11
CA ARG A 108 5.88 -6.91 -29.58
C ARG A 108 5.86 -8.44 -29.60
N SER A 109 6.85 -9.04 -30.25
CA SER A 109 6.99 -10.50 -30.32
C SER A 109 7.32 -11.11 -28.95
N GLY A 110 8.17 -10.44 -28.16
CA GLY A 110 8.55 -10.86 -26.81
C GLY A 110 7.38 -10.82 -25.82
N PHE A 111 6.43 -9.91 -25.97
CA PHE A 111 5.25 -9.83 -25.10
C PHE A 111 4.36 -11.07 -25.23
N ILE A 112 4.11 -11.52 -26.47
CA ILE A 112 3.30 -12.71 -26.74
C ILE A 112 3.98 -13.95 -26.14
N ARG A 113 5.30 -14.08 -26.35
CA ARG A 113 6.09 -15.17 -25.75
C ARG A 113 6.04 -15.13 -24.22
N TYR A 114 6.25 -13.96 -23.63
CA TYR A 114 6.19 -13.75 -22.18
C TYR A 114 4.84 -14.19 -21.60
N MET A 115 3.73 -13.83 -22.24
CA MET A 115 2.39 -14.22 -21.77
C MET A 115 2.22 -15.74 -21.75
N SER A 116 2.56 -16.43 -22.85
CA SER A 116 2.42 -17.88 -22.95
C SER A 116 3.35 -18.61 -21.95
N GLU A 117 4.61 -18.19 -21.85
CA GLU A 117 5.57 -18.77 -20.89
C GLU A 117 5.13 -18.55 -19.43
N ALA A 118 4.69 -17.35 -19.08
CA ALA A 118 4.30 -17.03 -17.72
C ALA A 118 2.98 -17.70 -17.31
N VAL A 119 2.06 -17.94 -18.24
CA VAL A 119 0.87 -18.78 -18.02
C VAL A 119 1.27 -20.25 -17.81
N ALA A 120 2.12 -20.80 -18.69
CA ALA A 120 2.57 -22.19 -18.61
C ALA A 120 3.35 -22.49 -17.31
N GLU A 121 4.14 -21.53 -16.82
CA GLU A 121 4.87 -21.63 -15.55
C GLU A 121 3.98 -21.42 -14.32
N GLY A 122 2.71 -21.05 -14.50
CA GLY A 122 1.77 -20.80 -13.42
C GLY A 122 2.01 -19.48 -12.67
N LEU A 123 2.61 -18.48 -13.34
CA LEU A 123 2.78 -17.13 -12.79
C LEU A 123 1.57 -16.25 -13.10
N LEU A 124 1.00 -16.41 -14.30
CA LEU A 124 -0.18 -15.68 -14.77
C LEU A 124 -1.40 -16.58 -14.88
N ASP A 125 -2.59 -15.98 -14.79
CA ASP A 125 -3.87 -16.66 -14.96
C ASP A 125 -4.06 -17.10 -16.44
N PRO A 126 -4.55 -18.33 -16.72
CA PRO A 126 -4.78 -18.80 -18.09
C PRO A 126 -5.64 -17.87 -18.96
N ARG A 127 -6.57 -17.13 -18.34
CA ARG A 127 -7.42 -16.14 -19.05
C ARG A 127 -6.61 -15.04 -19.73
N MET A 128 -5.38 -14.78 -19.29
CA MET A 128 -4.47 -13.80 -19.91
C MET A 128 -4.11 -14.19 -21.35
N GLU A 129 -4.07 -15.47 -21.66
CA GLU A 129 -3.81 -15.99 -23.01
C GLU A 129 -5.12 -16.30 -23.75
N GLU A 130 -6.12 -16.85 -23.06
CA GLU A 130 -7.35 -17.36 -23.69
C GLU A 130 -8.35 -16.26 -24.13
N GLN A 131 -8.42 -15.14 -23.41
CA GLN A 131 -9.47 -14.13 -23.62
C GLN A 131 -9.05 -12.92 -24.47
N TYR A 132 -7.78 -12.86 -24.86
CA TYR A 132 -7.18 -11.66 -25.46
C TYR A 132 -6.61 -11.92 -26.84
N ASP A 133 -6.76 -10.91 -27.72
CA ASP A 133 -5.96 -10.82 -28.94
C ASP A 133 -4.60 -10.22 -28.58
N LEU A 134 -3.65 -11.10 -28.25
CA LEU A 134 -2.31 -10.72 -27.81
C LEU A 134 -1.52 -9.97 -28.90
N THR A 135 -1.77 -10.25 -30.18
CA THR A 135 -1.14 -9.52 -31.30
C THR A 135 -1.60 -8.07 -31.32
N ARG A 136 -2.90 -7.83 -31.14
CA ARG A 136 -3.47 -6.47 -31.07
C ARG A 136 -3.03 -5.71 -29.82
N LEU A 137 -2.88 -6.40 -28.67
CA LEU A 137 -2.32 -5.79 -27.46
C LEU A 137 -0.84 -5.46 -27.63
N ALA A 138 -0.03 -6.38 -28.15
CA ALA A 138 1.38 -6.16 -28.45
C ALA A 138 1.57 -4.94 -29.37
N ALA A 139 0.75 -4.81 -30.42
CA ALA A 139 0.80 -3.68 -31.33
C ALA A 139 0.54 -2.31 -30.65
N SER A 140 -0.16 -2.30 -29.50
CA SER A 140 -0.43 -1.07 -28.75
C SER A 140 0.68 -0.64 -27.79
N LEU A 141 1.71 -1.47 -27.58
CA LEU A 141 2.83 -1.13 -26.71
C LEU A 141 3.60 0.07 -27.26
N ASP A 142 3.90 1.03 -26.38
CA ASP A 142 4.54 2.30 -26.69
C ASP A 142 5.73 2.50 -25.75
N ILE A 143 6.93 2.14 -26.23
CA ILE A 143 8.17 2.08 -25.46
C ILE A 143 8.67 3.50 -25.12
N GLU A 144 8.29 4.51 -25.89
CA GLU A 144 8.66 5.90 -25.59
C GLU A 144 8.10 6.34 -24.23
N ARG A 145 7.03 5.72 -23.74
CA ARG A 145 6.47 6.01 -22.42
C ARG A 145 7.37 5.57 -21.26
N ASP A 146 8.34 4.69 -21.49
CA ASP A 146 9.33 4.34 -20.47
C ASP A 146 10.23 5.54 -20.11
N GLU A 147 10.32 6.53 -21.00
CA GLU A 147 11.02 7.79 -20.74
C GLU A 147 10.32 8.67 -19.69
N LEU A 148 9.07 8.37 -19.32
CA LEU A 148 8.36 9.09 -18.26
C LEU A 148 8.85 8.73 -16.85
N PHE A 149 9.60 7.65 -16.71
CA PHE A 149 10.12 7.24 -15.41
C PHE A 149 11.27 8.13 -14.94
N GLN A 150 11.33 8.27 -13.62
CA GLN A 150 12.54 8.59 -12.88
C GLN A 150 13.19 7.31 -12.36
N TYR A 151 14.47 7.36 -12.02
CA TYR A 151 15.23 6.15 -11.68
C TYR A 151 14.61 5.44 -10.46
N ALA A 152 14.26 6.20 -9.42
CA ALA A 152 13.67 5.67 -8.21
C ALA A 152 12.31 4.97 -8.46
N GLY A 153 11.51 5.52 -9.39
CA GLY A 153 10.22 4.95 -9.79
C GLY A 153 10.40 3.63 -10.53
N LEU A 154 11.27 3.61 -11.55
CA LEU A 154 11.56 2.41 -12.34
C LEU A 154 12.18 1.31 -11.47
N SER A 155 13.18 1.65 -10.66
CA SER A 155 13.81 0.70 -9.74
C SER A 155 12.79 0.12 -8.75
N SER A 156 11.88 0.94 -8.22
CA SER A 156 10.82 0.46 -7.33
C SER A 156 9.84 -0.47 -8.04
N LEU A 157 9.42 -0.14 -9.28
CA LEU A 157 8.57 -0.98 -10.12
C LEU A 157 9.17 -2.37 -10.29
N LEU A 158 10.41 -2.45 -10.78
CA LEU A 158 11.09 -3.70 -11.08
C LEU A 158 11.33 -4.55 -9.83
N ASN A 159 11.71 -3.92 -8.71
CA ASN A 159 12.07 -4.66 -7.51
C ASN A 159 10.86 -5.15 -6.71
N ARG A 160 9.74 -4.41 -6.75
CA ARG A 160 8.58 -4.65 -5.88
C ARG A 160 7.36 -5.20 -6.60
N TYR A 161 7.10 -4.76 -7.82
CA TYR A 161 5.81 -4.95 -8.48
C TYR A 161 5.88 -5.82 -9.73
N ALA A 162 7.02 -5.85 -10.43
CA ALA A 162 7.20 -6.72 -11.57
C ALA A 162 7.13 -8.21 -11.17
N VAL A 163 6.56 -9.03 -12.05
CA VAL A 163 6.65 -10.49 -11.96
C VAL A 163 8.13 -10.89 -12.04
N LYS A 164 8.52 -11.82 -11.16
CA LYS A 164 9.90 -12.30 -11.04
C LYS A 164 10.03 -13.75 -11.45
N ASP A 165 11.20 -14.11 -11.94
CA ASP A 165 11.60 -15.50 -12.16
C ASP A 165 11.99 -16.20 -10.84
N ARG A 166 12.45 -17.45 -10.96
CA ARG A 166 12.87 -18.28 -9.82
C ARG A 166 14.10 -17.70 -9.12
N GLU A 167 14.93 -16.98 -9.85
CA GLU A 167 16.13 -16.28 -9.40
C GLU A 167 15.82 -14.90 -8.78
N GLN A 168 14.54 -14.52 -8.68
CA GLN A 168 14.06 -13.24 -8.15
C GLN A 168 14.42 -12.02 -9.00
N GLU A 169 14.74 -12.20 -10.27
CA GLU A 169 14.98 -11.13 -11.21
C GLU A 169 13.69 -10.75 -11.98
N PRO A 170 13.53 -9.47 -12.37
CA PRO A 170 12.34 -9.01 -13.08
C PRO A 170 12.22 -9.66 -14.47
N ARG A 171 11.02 -10.18 -14.78
CA ARG A 171 10.63 -10.72 -16.09
C ARG A 171 9.79 -9.77 -16.94
N GLU A 172 9.52 -8.57 -16.44
CA GLU A 172 8.68 -7.59 -17.12
C GLU A 172 9.49 -6.34 -17.46
N THR A 173 9.23 -5.79 -18.66
CA THR A 173 9.51 -4.38 -18.94
C THR A 173 8.37 -3.52 -18.36
N PRO A 174 8.53 -2.19 -18.22
CA PRO A 174 7.44 -1.37 -17.69
C PRO A 174 6.18 -1.43 -18.57
N GLN A 175 6.35 -1.58 -19.89
CA GLN A 175 5.24 -1.76 -20.82
C GLN A 175 4.49 -3.08 -20.59
N TYR A 176 5.21 -4.19 -20.36
CA TYR A 176 4.59 -5.48 -20.05
C TYR A 176 3.85 -5.43 -18.72
N PHE A 177 4.47 -4.80 -17.72
CA PHE A 177 3.90 -4.58 -16.40
C PHE A 177 2.54 -3.85 -16.47
N PHE A 178 2.48 -2.71 -17.17
CA PHE A 178 1.23 -1.98 -17.30
C PHE A 178 0.18 -2.73 -18.13
N MET A 179 0.59 -3.43 -19.18
CA MET A 179 -0.33 -4.23 -19.99
C MET A 179 -0.90 -5.41 -19.20
N ARG A 180 -0.07 -6.11 -18.41
CA ARG A 180 -0.53 -7.19 -17.52
C ARG A 180 -1.61 -6.70 -16.56
N ILE A 181 -1.39 -5.55 -15.93
CA ILE A 181 -2.37 -4.97 -14.99
C ILE A 181 -3.67 -4.62 -15.72
N ALA A 182 -3.56 -4.00 -16.88
CA ALA A 182 -4.71 -3.63 -17.70
C ALA A 182 -5.55 -4.85 -18.14
N MET A 183 -4.89 -5.93 -18.58
CA MET A 183 -5.54 -7.21 -18.89
C MET A 183 -6.16 -7.83 -17.63
N GLY A 184 -5.42 -7.88 -16.53
CA GLY A 184 -5.90 -8.46 -15.28
C GLY A 184 -7.16 -7.79 -14.72
N LEU A 185 -7.43 -6.53 -15.09
CA LEU A 185 -8.60 -5.75 -14.67
C LEU A 185 -9.70 -5.65 -15.72
N ALA A 186 -9.52 -6.29 -16.88
CA ALA A 186 -10.48 -6.32 -17.98
C ALA A 186 -11.12 -7.70 -18.19
N PHE A 187 -10.83 -8.71 -17.36
CA PHE A 187 -11.32 -10.08 -17.54
C PHE A 187 -12.84 -10.19 -17.69
N ASN A 188 -13.60 -9.42 -16.91
CA ASN A 188 -15.06 -9.50 -16.90
C ASN A 188 -15.72 -8.51 -17.87
N GLU A 189 -14.93 -7.78 -18.69
CA GLU A 189 -15.49 -6.87 -19.69
C GLU A 189 -16.01 -7.63 -20.91
N LYS A 190 -17.02 -7.08 -21.58
CA LYS A 190 -17.58 -7.70 -22.80
C LYS A 190 -16.57 -7.83 -23.94
N ASN A 191 -15.65 -6.85 -24.03
CA ASN A 191 -14.57 -6.82 -25.03
C ASN A 191 -13.23 -6.64 -24.31
N PRO A 192 -12.69 -7.69 -23.65
CA PRO A 192 -11.53 -7.56 -22.76
C PRO A 192 -10.33 -6.89 -23.42
N THR A 193 -10.01 -7.27 -24.66
CA THR A 193 -8.89 -6.69 -25.42
C THR A 193 -9.00 -5.18 -25.59
N GLU A 194 -10.18 -4.66 -25.93
CA GLU A 194 -10.35 -3.22 -26.14
C GLU A 194 -10.29 -2.44 -24.82
N TRP A 195 -10.85 -3.00 -23.76
CA TRP A 195 -10.75 -2.41 -22.42
C TRP A 195 -9.33 -2.42 -21.87
N ALA A 196 -8.60 -3.53 -22.03
CA ALA A 196 -7.19 -3.61 -21.66
C ALA A 196 -6.37 -2.51 -22.37
N LYS A 197 -6.58 -2.27 -23.67
CA LYS A 197 -5.90 -1.17 -24.37
C LYS A 197 -6.21 0.21 -23.76
N ARG A 198 -7.48 0.46 -23.41
CA ARG A 198 -7.91 1.74 -22.81
C ARG A 198 -7.29 1.96 -21.43
N PHE A 199 -7.26 0.92 -20.59
CA PHE A 199 -6.60 0.99 -19.29
C PHE A 199 -5.08 1.14 -19.44
N TYR A 200 -4.46 0.33 -20.29
CA TYR A 200 -3.03 0.39 -20.59
C TYR A 200 -2.62 1.78 -21.06
N ASP A 201 -3.40 2.43 -21.92
CA ASP A 201 -3.04 3.75 -22.44
C ASP A 201 -2.87 4.77 -21.31
N LYS A 202 -3.78 4.79 -20.34
CA LYS A 202 -3.71 5.71 -19.19
C LYS A 202 -2.65 5.31 -18.16
N LEU A 203 -2.52 4.01 -17.87
CA LEU A 203 -1.53 3.50 -16.92
C LEU A 203 -0.10 3.76 -17.40
N SER A 204 0.20 3.43 -18.66
CA SER A 204 1.53 3.60 -19.25
C SER A 204 1.92 5.07 -19.45
N ARG A 205 0.95 5.99 -19.60
CA ARG A 205 1.18 7.44 -19.60
C ARG A 205 1.31 8.03 -18.19
N LEU A 206 1.26 7.20 -17.15
CA LEU A 206 1.27 7.59 -15.74
C LEU A 206 0.17 8.60 -15.40
N GLU A 207 -0.98 8.56 -16.08
CA GLU A 207 -2.11 9.47 -15.81
C GLU A 207 -2.85 9.06 -14.53
N TYR A 208 -2.96 7.76 -14.30
CA TYR A 208 -3.32 7.23 -13.00
C TYR A 208 -2.58 5.91 -12.77
N LEU A 209 -2.51 5.48 -11.51
CA LEU A 209 -1.89 4.22 -11.13
C LEU A 209 -2.84 3.41 -10.24
N ALA A 210 -2.80 2.09 -10.39
CA ALA A 210 -3.53 1.19 -9.52
C ALA A 210 -2.89 1.11 -8.13
N GLY A 211 -3.66 0.64 -7.14
CA GLY A 211 -3.17 0.38 -5.80
C GLY A 211 -2.04 -0.64 -5.76
N GLY A 212 -1.22 -0.60 -4.70
CA GLY A 212 -0.05 -1.47 -4.54
C GLY A 212 -0.35 -2.97 -4.70
N SER A 213 -1.39 -3.50 -4.05
CA SER A 213 -1.80 -4.91 -4.18
C SER A 213 -2.23 -5.25 -5.60
N THR A 214 -3.01 -4.36 -6.25
CA THR A 214 -3.40 -4.53 -7.66
C THR A 214 -2.19 -4.60 -8.60
N ASN A 215 -1.20 -3.71 -8.42
CA ASN A 215 0.03 -3.73 -9.23
C ASN A 215 0.80 -5.06 -9.12
N ILE A 216 0.78 -5.69 -7.94
CA ILE A 216 1.44 -6.99 -7.70
C ILE A 216 0.62 -8.14 -8.29
N HIS A 217 -0.69 -8.14 -8.08
CA HIS A 217 -1.51 -9.34 -8.22
C HIS A 217 -2.43 -9.37 -9.45
N ALA A 218 -2.67 -8.25 -10.12
CA ALA A 218 -3.49 -8.24 -11.34
C ALA A 218 -2.87 -9.13 -12.44
N GLY A 219 -3.70 -9.98 -13.03
CA GLY A 219 -3.30 -10.95 -14.06
C GLY A 219 -2.63 -12.23 -13.53
N THR A 220 -2.42 -12.35 -12.21
CA THR A 220 -1.87 -13.58 -11.59
C THR A 220 -2.96 -14.59 -11.25
N ILE A 221 -2.61 -15.85 -11.00
CA ILE A 221 -3.57 -16.95 -10.71
C ILE A 221 -4.45 -16.70 -9.49
N ARG A 222 -3.96 -15.95 -8.50
CA ARG A 222 -4.69 -15.63 -7.27
C ARG A 222 -4.67 -14.13 -7.04
N PRO A 223 -5.52 -13.37 -7.75
CA PRO A 223 -5.51 -11.92 -7.72
C PRO A 223 -6.03 -11.40 -6.38
N ALA A 224 -5.13 -11.08 -5.45
CA ALA A 224 -5.41 -10.37 -4.22
C ALA A 224 -5.19 -8.86 -4.43
N LEU A 225 -6.21 -8.18 -4.94
CA LEU A 225 -6.11 -6.84 -5.52
C LEU A 225 -6.33 -5.71 -4.51
N SER A 226 -7.06 -5.96 -3.41
CA SER A 226 -7.38 -4.94 -2.41
C SER A 226 -6.21 -4.59 -1.49
N ASN A 227 -6.19 -3.34 -1.02
CA ASN A 227 -5.04 -2.77 -0.33
C ASN A 227 -5.16 -2.78 1.20
N CYS A 228 -6.36 -2.56 1.73
CA CYS A 228 -6.59 -2.45 3.17
C CYS A 228 -7.93 -3.06 3.58
N PHE A 229 -8.04 -3.42 4.85
CA PHE A 229 -9.19 -4.06 5.46
C PHE A 229 -9.54 -3.40 6.79
N LEU A 230 -10.83 -3.42 7.14
CA LEU A 230 -11.40 -2.80 8.33
C LEU A 230 -12.32 -3.82 9.03
N LEU A 231 -11.99 -4.20 10.26
CA LEU A 231 -12.79 -5.10 11.08
C LEU A 231 -13.04 -4.53 12.48
N GLU A 232 -14.22 -4.81 13.04
CA GLU A 232 -14.50 -4.57 14.45
C GLU A 232 -14.41 -5.85 15.27
N VAL A 233 -13.73 -5.80 16.41
CA VAL A 233 -13.61 -6.95 17.32
C VAL A 233 -14.80 -6.93 18.28
N GLN A 234 -15.58 -8.01 18.31
CA GLN A 234 -16.72 -8.13 19.23
C GLN A 234 -16.29 -8.61 20.62
N ASP A 235 -17.08 -8.28 21.64
CA ASP A 235 -16.90 -8.71 23.03
C ASP A 235 -17.34 -10.19 23.26
N ASP A 236 -16.72 -11.09 22.51
CA ASP A 236 -17.03 -12.52 22.41
C ASP A 236 -15.76 -13.30 22.12
N ILE A 237 -15.46 -14.36 22.87
CA ILE A 237 -14.14 -15.01 22.80
C ILE A 237 -13.93 -15.73 21.46
N GLU A 238 -14.97 -16.31 20.90
CA GLU A 238 -14.95 -16.91 19.57
C GLU A 238 -14.70 -15.85 18.49
N HIS A 239 -15.34 -14.68 18.58
CA HIS A 239 -15.10 -13.57 17.65
C HIS A 239 -13.70 -12.97 17.79
N ILE A 240 -13.16 -12.84 19.01
CA ILE A 240 -11.78 -12.41 19.24
C ILE A 240 -10.80 -13.38 18.59
N ALA A 241 -10.99 -14.69 18.78
CA ALA A 241 -10.15 -15.71 18.15
C ALA A 241 -10.26 -15.68 16.62
N LYS A 242 -11.48 -15.51 16.09
CA LYS A 242 -11.71 -15.31 14.65
C LYS A 242 -10.99 -14.06 14.14
N SER A 243 -11.04 -12.94 14.87
CA SER A 243 -10.39 -11.69 14.50
C SER A 243 -8.88 -11.83 14.40
N VAL A 244 -8.24 -12.58 15.33
CA VAL A 244 -6.81 -12.93 15.24
C VAL A 244 -6.53 -13.72 13.96
N ALA A 245 -7.36 -14.72 13.64
CA ALA A 245 -7.19 -15.54 12.44
C ALA A 245 -7.39 -14.72 11.15
N ASP A 246 -8.40 -13.83 11.10
CA ASP A 246 -8.64 -12.93 9.98
C ASP A 246 -7.45 -11.99 9.78
N VAL A 247 -6.92 -11.40 10.86
CA VAL A 247 -5.73 -10.55 10.81
C VAL A 247 -4.52 -11.28 10.21
N ILE A 248 -4.28 -12.53 10.57
CA ILE A 248 -3.20 -13.36 9.99
C ILE A 248 -3.41 -13.57 8.49
N LYS A 249 -4.62 -13.97 8.08
CA LYS A 249 -4.96 -14.25 6.68
C LYS A 249 -4.87 -13.00 5.81
N LEU A 250 -5.39 -11.87 6.28
CA LEU A 250 -5.40 -10.59 5.56
C LEU A 250 -3.99 -10.00 5.45
N SER A 251 -3.18 -10.12 6.50
CA SER A 251 -1.78 -9.66 6.45
C SER A 251 -0.95 -10.46 5.44
N LYS A 252 -1.21 -11.77 5.29
CA LYS A 252 -0.55 -12.59 4.26
C LYS A 252 -0.83 -12.09 2.84
N ALA A 253 -2.03 -11.58 2.60
CA ALA A 253 -2.49 -11.01 1.33
C ALA A 253 -1.97 -9.57 1.08
N SER A 254 -0.94 -9.13 1.80
CA SER A 254 -0.33 -7.80 1.71
C SER A 254 -1.21 -6.62 2.18
N GLY A 255 -2.37 -6.88 2.80
CA GLY A 255 -3.32 -5.84 3.22
C GLY A 255 -2.94 -5.09 4.49
N GLY A 256 -3.08 -3.75 4.49
CA GLY A 256 -3.16 -2.92 5.70
C GLY A 256 -4.42 -3.21 6.51
N ILE A 257 -4.37 -3.13 7.84
CA ILE A 257 -5.54 -3.46 8.68
C ILE A 257 -5.84 -2.34 9.66
N GLY A 258 -7.09 -1.87 9.70
CA GLY A 258 -7.67 -1.19 10.85
C GLY A 258 -8.45 -2.21 11.69
N ALA A 259 -8.34 -2.13 13.02
CA ALA A 259 -9.11 -2.95 13.94
C ALA A 259 -9.70 -2.10 15.07
N SER A 260 -11.03 -2.05 15.18
CA SER A 260 -11.71 -1.35 16.28
C SER A 260 -11.85 -2.32 17.44
N ILE A 261 -11.44 -1.87 18.63
CA ILE A 261 -11.45 -2.66 19.86
C ILE A 261 -12.33 -2.03 20.95
N THR A 262 -13.04 -0.93 20.64
CA THR A 262 -13.90 -0.20 21.58
C THR A 262 -14.98 -1.08 22.22
N LYS A 263 -15.46 -2.12 21.53
CA LYS A 263 -16.52 -3.00 22.04
C LYS A 263 -16.04 -3.94 23.17
N LEU A 264 -14.74 -4.22 23.26
CA LEU A 264 -14.21 -5.15 24.27
C LEU A 264 -14.47 -4.61 25.68
N ARG A 265 -15.02 -5.44 26.57
CA ARG A 265 -15.27 -5.03 27.96
C ARG A 265 -13.99 -4.67 28.72
N ALA A 266 -14.13 -3.78 29.70
CA ALA A 266 -13.00 -3.28 30.46
C ALA A 266 -12.34 -4.34 31.36
N ALA A 267 -11.09 -4.10 31.76
CA ALA A 267 -10.43 -4.88 32.79
C ALA A 267 -11.24 -4.85 34.11
N GLY A 268 -11.43 -6.00 34.73
CA GLY A 268 -12.30 -6.13 35.91
C GLY A 268 -13.79 -6.32 35.59
N SER A 269 -14.22 -6.24 34.33
CA SER A 269 -15.61 -6.54 33.94
C SER A 269 -15.97 -8.01 34.23
N PRO A 270 -17.17 -8.32 34.76
CA PRO A 270 -17.60 -9.70 34.96
C PRO A 270 -17.62 -10.54 33.68
N VAL A 271 -17.24 -11.81 33.80
CA VAL A 271 -17.36 -12.85 32.77
C VAL A 271 -18.33 -13.92 33.29
N SER A 272 -19.51 -13.98 32.67
CA SER A 272 -20.64 -14.78 33.18
C SER A 272 -20.46 -16.29 33.06
N SER A 273 -19.58 -16.78 32.18
CA SER A 273 -19.34 -18.21 31.98
C SER A 273 -18.73 -18.88 33.20
N ASP A 274 -17.72 -18.23 33.79
CA ASP A 274 -16.86 -18.84 34.83
C ASP A 274 -16.76 -18.00 36.11
N ASN A 275 -17.60 -16.96 36.23
CA ASN A 275 -17.65 -16.04 37.36
C ASN A 275 -16.27 -15.38 37.67
N THR A 276 -15.51 -15.10 36.62
CA THR A 276 -14.20 -14.43 36.67
C THR A 276 -14.29 -12.98 36.19
N ALA A 277 -13.17 -12.27 36.25
CA ALA A 277 -13.04 -10.91 35.74
C ALA A 277 -12.26 -10.88 34.42
N SER A 278 -12.68 -10.02 33.49
CA SER A 278 -11.99 -9.74 32.24
C SER A 278 -10.61 -9.14 32.51
N SER A 279 -9.64 -9.49 31.67
CA SER A 279 -8.31 -8.88 31.66
C SER A 279 -8.24 -7.59 30.81
N GLY A 280 -9.37 -7.18 30.22
CA GLY A 280 -9.48 -5.98 29.40
C GLY A 280 -9.00 -6.18 27.96
N PRO A 281 -8.97 -5.11 27.14
CA PRO A 281 -8.60 -5.18 25.73
C PRO A 281 -7.10 -5.41 25.50
N THR A 282 -6.23 -5.00 26.43
CA THR A 282 -4.77 -5.01 26.25
C THR A 282 -4.18 -6.39 25.96
N PRO A 283 -4.49 -7.46 26.70
CA PRO A 283 -3.95 -8.79 26.39
C PRO A 283 -4.39 -9.31 25.02
N PHE A 284 -5.64 -9.08 24.61
CA PHE A 284 -6.13 -9.49 23.30
C PHE A 284 -5.47 -8.69 22.17
N ALA A 285 -5.28 -7.38 22.36
CA ALA A 285 -4.51 -6.55 21.44
C ALA A 285 -3.05 -7.03 21.32
N LYS A 286 -2.44 -7.52 22.41
CA LYS A 286 -1.07 -8.08 22.40
C LYS A 286 -0.96 -9.33 21.54
N ILE A 287 -1.97 -10.21 21.60
CA ILE A 287 -2.04 -11.41 20.75
C ILE A 287 -2.08 -11.00 19.27
N ILE A 288 -2.93 -10.02 18.93
CA ILE A 288 -3.06 -9.50 17.57
C ILE A 288 -1.75 -8.80 17.10
N ASP A 289 -1.11 -7.98 17.93
CA ASP A 289 0.20 -7.34 17.65
C ASP A 289 1.28 -8.39 17.34
N THR A 290 1.33 -9.44 18.16
CA THR A 290 2.28 -10.55 17.99
C THR A 290 2.00 -11.35 16.72
N ALA A 291 0.73 -11.64 16.43
CA ALA A 291 0.31 -12.32 15.21
C ALA A 291 0.69 -11.52 13.95
N ILE A 292 0.48 -10.21 13.96
CA ILE A 292 0.89 -9.32 12.87
C ILE A 292 2.40 -9.31 12.67
N ARG A 293 3.17 -9.30 13.76
CA ARG A 293 4.64 -9.35 13.71
C ARG A 293 5.16 -10.64 13.11
N ALA A 294 4.46 -11.77 13.30
CA ALA A 294 4.83 -13.07 12.76
C ALA A 294 4.60 -13.17 11.24
N VAL A 295 3.67 -12.39 10.67
CA VAL A 295 3.34 -12.44 9.24
C VAL A 295 4.14 -11.38 8.46
N GLN A 296 4.91 -11.83 7.48
CA GLN A 296 5.57 -10.95 6.51
C GLN A 296 4.76 -10.86 5.21
N ARG A 297 4.37 -9.64 4.82
CA ARG A 297 3.72 -9.32 3.53
C ARG A 297 4.67 -9.64 2.38
N GLY A 298 4.39 -10.72 1.65
CA GLY A 298 5.17 -11.15 0.47
C GLY A 298 6.67 -11.32 0.72
N GLY A 299 7.08 -11.64 1.96
CA GLY A 299 8.49 -11.81 2.35
C GLY A 299 9.34 -10.52 2.37
N LYS A 300 8.74 -9.34 2.18
CA LYS A 300 9.47 -8.06 2.01
C LYS A 300 9.11 -6.98 3.04
N LYS A 301 7.89 -6.99 3.60
CA LYS A 301 7.45 -6.02 4.63
C LYS A 301 6.79 -6.71 5.81
N LYS A 302 6.97 -6.20 7.03
CA LYS A 302 6.19 -6.65 8.19
C LYS A 302 4.71 -6.30 8.00
N GLY A 303 3.82 -7.12 8.54
CA GLY A 303 2.41 -6.74 8.68
C GLY A 303 2.27 -5.41 9.43
N ALA A 304 1.24 -4.65 9.10
CA ALA A 304 0.94 -3.35 9.70
C ALA A 304 -0.55 -3.26 10.01
N LEU A 305 -0.86 -2.95 11.26
CA LEU A 305 -2.21 -2.85 11.80
C LEU A 305 -2.32 -1.56 12.63
N CYS A 306 -3.51 -0.96 12.66
CA CYS A 306 -3.84 0.15 13.54
C CYS A 306 -5.04 -0.23 14.42
N PHE A 307 -4.87 -0.15 15.75
CA PHE A 307 -5.98 -0.27 16.69
C PHE A 307 -6.69 1.06 16.87
N TYR A 308 -8.02 1.02 16.90
CA TYR A 308 -8.88 2.16 17.17
C TYR A 308 -9.64 1.97 18.48
N MET A 309 -9.67 3.03 19.29
CA MET A 309 -10.43 3.08 20.53
C MET A 309 -11.08 4.45 20.71
N GLU A 310 -12.34 4.48 21.14
CA GLU A 310 -13.00 5.72 21.58
C GLU A 310 -12.53 6.11 22.99
N ASN A 311 -12.33 7.40 23.23
CA ASN A 311 -11.69 7.91 24.45
C ASN A 311 -12.57 7.91 25.71
N TRP A 312 -13.84 7.50 25.61
CA TRP A 312 -14.69 7.18 26.76
C TRP A 312 -14.53 5.74 27.23
N HIS A 313 -13.73 4.91 26.57
CA HIS A 313 -13.45 3.56 27.05
C HIS A 313 -12.72 3.59 28.40
N TYR A 314 -13.13 2.79 29.38
CA TYR A 314 -12.55 2.77 30.73
C TYR A 314 -11.02 2.56 30.73
N ASP A 315 -10.53 1.64 29.90
CA ASP A 315 -9.09 1.32 29.75
C ASP A 315 -8.33 2.25 28.77
N PHE A 316 -8.94 3.35 28.31
CA PHE A 316 -8.28 4.29 27.40
C PHE A 316 -6.93 4.83 27.90
N PRO A 317 -6.71 5.08 29.21
CA PRO A 317 -5.39 5.47 29.72
C PRO A 317 -4.30 4.43 29.43
N GLU A 318 -4.60 3.13 29.53
CA GLU A 318 -3.63 2.08 29.21
C GLU A 318 -3.36 2.02 27.69
N PHE A 319 -4.39 2.25 26.86
CA PHE A 319 -4.26 2.35 25.41
C PHE A 319 -3.27 3.45 24.99
N LEU A 320 -3.24 4.60 25.69
CA LEU A 320 -2.26 5.67 25.44
C LEU A 320 -0.82 5.23 25.70
N ASP A 321 -0.63 4.26 26.61
CA ASP A 321 0.69 3.79 27.02
C ASP A 321 1.27 2.70 26.11
N TRP A 322 0.46 2.08 25.26
CA TRP A 322 0.87 0.94 24.42
C TRP A 322 2.09 1.22 23.54
N LYS A 323 2.30 2.48 23.12
CA LYS A 323 3.39 2.88 22.23
C LYS A 323 4.62 3.44 22.96
N HIS A 324 4.58 3.57 24.28
CA HIS A 324 5.74 4.02 25.03
C HIS A 324 6.87 2.98 25.01
N ASN A 325 8.12 3.46 24.88
CA ASN A 325 9.29 2.58 24.82
C ASN A 325 9.61 1.90 26.16
N ALA A 326 9.23 2.54 27.27
CA ALA A 326 9.45 2.07 28.63
C ALA A 326 8.19 1.48 29.25
N GLY A 327 8.37 0.60 30.24
CA GLY A 327 7.31 -0.11 30.96
C GLY A 327 7.35 -1.62 30.71
N ASP A 328 6.36 -2.32 31.24
CA ASP A 328 6.20 -3.77 31.06
C ASP A 328 5.95 -4.10 29.58
N ASP A 329 6.82 -4.91 28.98
CA ASP A 329 6.72 -5.27 27.57
C ASP A 329 5.42 -6.03 27.25
N TYR A 330 4.82 -6.72 28.23
CA TYR A 330 3.52 -7.38 28.07
C TYR A 330 2.39 -6.38 27.76
N LEU A 331 2.52 -5.14 28.26
CA LEU A 331 1.55 -4.05 28.08
C LEU A 331 1.93 -3.09 26.95
N ARG A 332 2.84 -3.48 26.05
CA ARG A 332 3.30 -2.65 24.92
C ARG A 332 3.02 -3.28 23.56
N MET A 333 2.61 -2.45 22.61
CA MET A 333 2.33 -2.80 21.23
C MET A 333 3.37 -2.19 20.30
N ARG A 334 4.52 -2.85 20.17
CA ARG A 334 5.65 -2.29 19.42
C ARG A 334 5.40 -2.31 17.90
N THR A 335 4.56 -3.21 17.41
CA THR A 335 4.33 -3.39 15.96
C THR A 335 3.09 -2.64 15.49
N ALA A 336 1.99 -2.74 16.21
CA ALA A 336 0.72 -2.09 15.89
C ALA A 336 0.82 -0.58 16.08
N ASN A 337 0.11 0.14 15.23
CA ASN A 337 -0.18 1.55 15.39
C ASN A 337 -1.44 1.70 16.26
N THR A 338 -1.69 2.90 16.77
CA THR A 338 -2.90 3.24 17.51
C THR A 338 -3.48 4.55 17.01
N ALA A 339 -4.80 4.65 17.04
CA ALA A 339 -5.55 5.86 16.70
C ALA A 339 -6.74 6.02 17.65
N VAL A 340 -7.01 7.25 18.06
CA VAL A 340 -8.17 7.59 18.88
C VAL A 340 -9.31 8.04 17.98
N PHE A 341 -10.52 7.55 18.26
CA PHE A 341 -11.75 7.90 17.56
C PHE A 341 -12.57 8.86 18.43
N LEU A 342 -12.44 10.16 18.16
CA LEU A 342 -12.93 11.26 19.02
C LEU A 342 -14.33 11.71 18.59
N SER A 343 -15.22 11.92 19.56
CA SER A 343 -16.50 12.60 19.33
C SER A 343 -16.36 14.13 19.39
N ASP A 344 -17.27 14.83 18.73
CA ASP A 344 -17.40 16.29 18.84
C ASP A 344 -17.78 16.70 20.27
N GLU A 345 -18.57 15.88 20.97
CA GLU A 345 -18.93 16.10 22.38
C GLU A 345 -17.68 16.16 23.28
N PHE A 346 -16.71 15.26 23.08
CA PHE A 346 -15.45 15.35 23.82
C PHE A 346 -14.74 16.67 23.57
N MET A 347 -14.66 17.10 22.30
CA MET A 347 -14.03 18.38 21.95
C MET A 347 -14.78 19.59 22.51
N ARG A 348 -16.13 19.52 22.61
CA ARG A 348 -16.93 20.56 23.30
C ARG A 348 -16.52 20.66 24.77
N ARG A 349 -16.40 19.53 25.47
CA ARG A 349 -15.96 19.49 26.88
C ARG A 349 -14.52 19.97 27.08
N VAL A 350 -13.62 19.65 26.16
CA VAL A 350 -12.26 20.22 26.17
C VAL A 350 -12.32 21.75 26.08
N SER A 351 -13.17 22.29 25.20
CA SER A 351 -13.32 23.74 25.04
C SER A 351 -13.91 24.41 26.28
N SER A 352 -15.02 23.89 26.81
CA SER A 352 -15.72 24.42 27.98
C SER A 352 -14.98 24.19 29.31
N GLY A 353 -14.06 23.23 29.36
CA GLY A 353 -13.38 22.83 30.60
C GLY A 353 -14.19 21.84 31.45
N ASP A 354 -15.17 21.16 30.85
CA ASP A 354 -15.99 20.17 31.54
C ASP A 354 -15.25 18.84 31.75
N ASP A 355 -15.83 17.98 32.60
CA ASP A 355 -15.35 16.65 32.86
C ASP A 355 -15.77 15.63 31.79
N TRP A 356 -14.91 14.66 31.55
CA TRP A 356 -15.12 13.49 30.71
C TRP A 356 -15.24 12.22 31.57
N TYR A 357 -16.25 11.42 31.25
CA TYR A 357 -16.55 10.15 31.90
C TYR A 357 -16.15 8.98 30.99
N LEU A 358 -15.48 8.01 31.60
CA LEU A 358 -15.06 6.79 30.97
C LEU A 358 -15.88 5.62 31.55
N PHE A 359 -16.33 4.72 30.68
CA PHE A 359 -17.26 3.65 31.01
C PHE A 359 -16.74 2.30 30.53
N ASP A 360 -17.23 1.23 31.18
CA ASP A 360 -17.10 -0.12 30.64
C ASP A 360 -18.09 -0.30 29.47
N PRO A 361 -17.62 -0.67 28.26
CA PRO A 361 -18.50 -0.96 27.13
C PRO A 361 -19.59 -2.00 27.47
N LYS A 362 -19.34 -2.92 28.41
CA LYS A 362 -20.32 -3.92 28.82
C LYS A 362 -21.63 -3.34 29.38
N GLU A 363 -21.56 -2.17 30.02
CA GLU A 363 -22.70 -1.45 30.61
C GLU A 363 -23.21 -0.33 29.69
N THR A 364 -22.49 -0.06 28.59
CA THR A 364 -22.72 1.05 27.65
C THR A 364 -22.73 0.59 26.19
N LEU A 365 -23.30 -0.59 25.94
CA LEU A 365 -23.23 -1.34 24.67
C LEU A 365 -23.72 -0.58 23.43
N ASP A 366 -24.52 0.47 23.59
CA ASP A 366 -25.06 1.27 22.50
C ASP A 366 -24.22 2.52 22.17
N LEU A 367 -23.34 2.98 23.07
CA LEU A 367 -22.58 4.22 22.85
C LEU A 367 -21.70 4.17 21.59
N ASN A 368 -21.10 3.02 21.31
CA ASN A 368 -20.24 2.85 20.14
C ASN A 368 -21.04 2.89 18.83
N GLU A 369 -22.35 2.62 18.86
CA GLU A 369 -23.23 2.63 17.68
C GLU A 369 -23.85 4.02 17.42
N LEU A 370 -23.73 4.95 18.37
CA LEU A 370 -24.30 6.29 18.28
C LEU A 370 -23.24 7.33 17.95
N TYR A 371 -23.61 8.37 17.22
CA TYR A 371 -22.78 9.53 16.90
C TYR A 371 -23.64 10.81 16.89
N GLY A 372 -23.00 11.98 16.85
CA GLY A 372 -23.65 13.29 16.86
C GLY A 372 -24.58 13.50 18.06
N ASP A 373 -25.72 14.14 17.85
CA ASP A 373 -26.66 14.49 18.93
C ASP A 373 -27.22 13.25 19.67
N ARG A 374 -27.34 12.11 18.98
CA ARG A 374 -27.78 10.85 19.59
C ARG A 374 -26.74 10.35 20.59
N PHE A 375 -25.46 10.40 20.23
CA PHE A 375 -24.36 10.09 21.13
C PHE A 375 -24.35 11.04 22.33
N VAL A 376 -24.44 12.36 22.09
CA VAL A 376 -24.43 13.38 23.16
C VAL A 376 -25.54 13.13 24.18
N LYS A 377 -26.77 12.88 23.72
CA LYS A 377 -27.89 12.59 24.60
C LYS A 377 -27.62 11.33 25.43
N ARG A 378 -27.24 10.24 24.76
CA ARG A 378 -27.04 8.94 25.44
C ARG A 378 -25.85 8.95 26.40
N TYR A 379 -24.77 9.63 26.02
CA TYR A 379 -23.60 9.83 26.85
C TYR A 379 -23.97 10.55 28.16
N ASN A 380 -24.76 11.63 28.07
CA ASN A 380 -25.22 12.36 29.26
C ASN A 380 -26.18 11.55 30.15
N GLU A 381 -27.00 10.68 29.57
CA GLU A 381 -27.80 9.72 30.36
C GLU A 381 -26.89 8.78 31.15
N TYR A 382 -25.81 8.26 30.54
CA TYR A 382 -24.83 7.42 31.25
C TYR A 382 -24.03 8.17 32.31
N VAL A 383 -23.69 9.45 32.07
CA VAL A 383 -23.12 10.32 33.10
C VAL A 383 -24.06 10.43 34.31
N ALA A 384 -25.36 10.66 34.10
CA ALA A 384 -26.33 10.73 35.19
C ALA A 384 -26.49 9.39 35.94
N LEU A 385 -26.42 8.26 35.23
CA LEU A 385 -26.43 6.93 35.86
C LEU A 385 -25.17 6.68 36.70
N ALA A 386 -23.99 7.09 36.22
CA ALA A 386 -22.74 7.02 36.97
C ALA A 386 -22.81 7.82 38.28
N GLU A 387 -23.23 9.08 38.20
CA GLU A 387 -23.38 9.96 39.37
C GLU A 387 -24.44 9.45 40.36
N ALA A 388 -25.46 8.76 39.87
CA ALA A 388 -26.47 8.10 40.71
C ALA A 388 -26.00 6.75 41.31
N GLY A 389 -24.75 6.32 41.06
CA GLY A 389 -24.21 5.04 41.54
C GLY A 389 -24.86 3.81 40.89
N LYS A 390 -25.44 3.97 39.69
CA LYS A 390 -26.14 2.89 38.95
C LYS A 390 -25.26 2.16 37.94
N LEU A 391 -24.02 2.62 37.71
CA LEU A 391 -23.01 1.90 36.95
C LEU A 391 -21.98 1.30 37.91
N ARG A 392 -21.53 0.07 37.64
CA ARG A 392 -20.58 -0.63 38.51
C ARG A 392 -19.21 0.05 38.53
N VAL A 393 -18.74 0.49 37.37
CA VAL A 393 -17.47 1.22 37.24
C VAL A 393 -17.62 2.41 36.30
N PHE A 394 -17.01 3.52 36.66
CA PHE A 394 -16.76 4.64 35.78
C PHE A 394 -15.52 5.40 36.27
N ARG A 395 -14.93 6.22 35.42
CA ARG A 395 -13.88 7.17 35.80
C ARG A 395 -14.26 8.55 35.32
N LYS A 396 -14.07 9.55 36.17
CA LYS A 396 -14.26 10.96 35.83
C LYS A 396 -12.90 11.64 35.74
N VAL A 397 -12.61 12.32 34.63
CA VAL A 397 -11.35 13.04 34.39
C VAL A 397 -11.65 14.40 33.75
N PRO A 398 -10.86 15.46 33.98
CA PRO A 398 -11.02 16.69 33.22
C PRO A 398 -10.78 16.45 31.73
N ALA A 399 -11.69 16.87 30.85
CA ALA A 399 -11.56 16.58 29.41
C ALA A 399 -10.28 17.18 28.81
N ARG A 400 -9.92 18.40 29.24
CA ARG A 400 -8.65 19.05 28.86
C ARG A 400 -7.42 18.24 29.25
N GLU A 401 -7.45 17.57 30.39
CA GLU A 401 -6.33 16.76 30.86
C GLU A 401 -6.19 15.49 30.02
N GLN A 402 -7.28 14.79 29.72
CA GLN A 402 -7.23 13.63 28.82
C GLN A 402 -6.75 14.04 27.42
N PHE A 403 -7.22 15.17 26.88
CA PHE A 403 -6.75 15.66 25.57
C PHE A 403 -5.26 16.02 25.60
N ARG A 404 -4.79 16.65 26.68
CA ARG A 404 -3.36 16.92 26.89
C ARG A 404 -2.55 15.61 26.88
N GLN A 405 -3.02 14.57 27.56
CA GLN A 405 -2.36 13.26 27.58
C GLN A 405 -2.29 12.62 26.19
N ILE A 406 -3.39 12.68 25.42
CA ILE A 406 -3.41 12.24 24.02
C ILE A 406 -2.32 12.95 23.19
N LEU A 407 -2.25 14.29 23.29
CA LEU A 407 -1.27 15.08 22.52
C LEU A 407 0.18 14.84 22.96
N VAL A 408 0.42 14.66 24.27
CA VAL A 408 1.75 14.32 24.79
C VAL A 408 2.18 12.93 24.31
N SER A 409 1.29 11.94 24.32
CA SER A 409 1.59 10.61 23.76
C SER A 409 1.88 10.71 22.26
N LEU A 410 1.05 11.45 21.51
CA LEU A 410 1.25 11.69 20.07
C LEU A 410 2.61 12.34 19.78
N GLN A 411 2.99 13.37 20.55
CA GLN A 411 4.27 14.04 20.39
C GLN A 411 5.46 13.11 20.70
N THR A 412 5.33 12.27 21.72
CA THR A 412 6.44 11.42 22.22
C THR A 412 6.59 10.11 21.46
N THR A 413 5.52 9.59 20.87
CA THR A 413 5.49 8.25 20.24
C THR A 413 4.96 8.24 18.81
N SER A 414 4.55 9.39 18.27
CA SER A 414 3.78 9.53 17.02
C SER A 414 2.42 8.83 17.03
N HIS A 415 1.89 8.53 18.23
CA HIS A 415 0.64 7.82 18.45
C HIS A 415 -0.05 8.23 19.77
N PRO A 416 -1.38 8.07 19.91
CA PRO A 416 -2.30 7.64 18.87
C PRO A 416 -2.56 8.76 17.85
N TRP A 417 -2.84 8.40 16.59
CA TRP A 417 -3.33 9.37 15.62
C TRP A 417 -4.74 9.86 16.00
N LEU A 418 -5.11 11.05 15.53
CA LEU A 418 -6.40 11.66 15.83
C LEU A 418 -7.36 11.41 14.67
N THR A 419 -8.54 10.87 14.97
CA THR A 419 -9.63 10.68 14.01
C THR A 419 -10.96 11.11 14.64
N TRP A 420 -11.93 11.54 13.82
CA TRP A 420 -13.15 12.21 14.30
C TRP A 420 -14.41 11.43 13.93
N LYS A 421 -15.02 10.80 14.93
CA LYS A 421 -16.20 9.94 14.84
C LYS A 421 -17.39 10.62 14.18
N ASP A 422 -17.73 11.82 14.64
CA ASP A 422 -18.96 12.48 14.23
C ASP A 422 -18.89 12.99 12.78
N PRO A 423 -17.84 13.73 12.34
CA PRO A 423 -17.69 14.11 10.94
C PRO A 423 -17.66 12.91 9.98
N ILE A 424 -17.03 11.81 10.39
CA ILE A 424 -16.97 10.57 9.60
C ILE A 424 -18.38 10.00 9.38
N ASN A 425 -19.16 9.83 10.45
CA ASN A 425 -20.48 9.22 10.36
C ASN A 425 -21.55 10.17 9.78
N LEU A 426 -21.53 11.45 10.14
CA LEU A 426 -22.52 12.44 9.70
C LEU A 426 -22.43 12.74 8.20
N ARG A 427 -21.23 12.60 7.61
CA ARG A 427 -20.98 12.88 6.18
C ARG A 427 -20.94 11.61 5.33
N ALA A 428 -21.04 10.43 5.93
CA ALA A 428 -21.04 9.17 5.21
C ALA A 428 -22.26 9.10 4.27
N GLN A 429 -22.02 8.85 2.99
CA GLN A 429 -23.10 8.63 2.02
C GLN A 429 -23.79 7.27 2.21
N ASN A 430 -23.13 6.32 2.90
CA ASN A 430 -23.63 4.97 3.18
C ASN A 430 -24.18 4.86 4.63
N ASN A 431 -24.78 5.92 5.16
CA ASN A 431 -25.30 5.94 6.53
C ASN A 431 -26.50 5.00 6.78
N ASN A 432 -27.01 4.35 5.73
CA ASN A 432 -28.05 3.33 5.79
C ASN A 432 -27.52 1.91 6.04
N THR A 433 -26.20 1.68 5.96
CA THR A 433 -25.60 0.33 6.07
C THR A 433 -24.98 0.01 7.43
N GLY A 434 -24.85 1.00 8.33
CA GLY A 434 -24.30 0.80 9.68
C GLY A 434 -23.47 1.98 10.17
N THR A 435 -23.09 1.95 11.45
CA THR A 435 -22.16 2.92 12.04
C THR A 435 -20.72 2.59 11.63
N ILE A 436 -19.93 3.61 11.36
CA ILE A 436 -18.49 3.48 11.10
C ILE A 436 -17.75 3.65 12.43
N HIS A 437 -17.11 2.59 12.91
CA HIS A 437 -16.45 2.58 14.23
C HIS A 437 -14.96 2.95 14.20
N MET A 438 -14.37 3.16 13.03
CA MET A 438 -12.95 3.50 12.86
C MET A 438 -12.61 3.92 11.42
N SER A 439 -11.34 4.27 11.19
CA SER A 439 -10.74 4.30 9.84
C SER A 439 -9.83 3.07 9.61
N ASN A 440 -9.26 2.93 8.42
CA ASN A 440 -8.24 1.91 8.11
C ASN A 440 -6.83 2.25 8.67
N LEU A 441 -5.82 1.46 8.30
CA LEU A 441 -4.41 1.67 8.68
C LEU A 441 -3.87 3.08 8.36
N CYS A 442 -4.28 3.72 7.26
CA CYS A 442 -3.70 4.99 6.82
C CYS A 442 -4.63 6.19 7.06
N THR A 443 -5.70 6.02 7.84
CA THR A 443 -6.65 7.06 8.29
C THR A 443 -7.48 7.73 7.19
N GLU A 444 -7.55 7.16 5.98
CA GLU A 444 -8.24 7.74 4.82
C GLU A 444 -9.56 7.05 4.45
N ILE A 445 -9.84 5.87 5.00
CA ILE A 445 -11.02 5.06 4.63
C ILE A 445 -12.01 4.96 5.76
N CYS A 446 -13.23 5.38 5.48
CA CYS A 446 -14.35 5.42 6.41
C CYS A 446 -15.51 4.60 5.85
N LEU A 447 -15.41 3.27 5.98
CA LEU A 447 -16.44 2.34 5.54
C LEU A 447 -17.07 1.66 6.76
N PRO A 448 -18.37 1.31 6.71
CA PRO A 448 -19.01 0.58 7.79
C PRO A 448 -18.50 -0.86 7.84
N GLN A 449 -18.48 -1.42 9.05
CA GLN A 449 -18.18 -2.82 9.32
C GLN A 449 -19.13 -3.31 10.41
N ASP A 450 -19.31 -4.62 10.49
CA ASP A 450 -20.09 -5.24 11.56
C ASP A 450 -19.45 -6.57 12.01
N LYS A 451 -20.17 -7.34 12.84
CA LYS A 451 -19.74 -8.66 13.31
C LYS A 451 -19.38 -9.63 12.17
N ASP A 452 -20.13 -9.58 11.08
CA ASP A 452 -20.10 -10.54 9.99
C ASP A 452 -19.36 -10.04 8.75
N HIS A 453 -19.14 -8.73 8.62
CA HIS A 453 -18.56 -8.09 7.43
C HIS A 453 -17.29 -7.30 7.73
N ILE A 454 -16.24 -7.57 6.96
CA ILE A 454 -14.99 -6.80 6.95
C ILE A 454 -15.03 -5.84 5.75
N ALA A 455 -14.88 -4.54 6.01
CA ALA A 455 -14.81 -3.54 4.96
C ALA A 455 -13.47 -3.61 4.21
N VAL A 456 -13.51 -3.30 2.91
CA VAL A 456 -12.37 -3.41 2.01
C VAL A 456 -12.10 -2.11 1.29
N CYS A 457 -10.82 -1.78 1.18
CA CYS A 457 -10.36 -0.63 0.44
C CYS A 457 -9.74 -1.02 -0.91
N ASN A 458 -10.38 -0.55 -1.99
CA ASN A 458 -9.91 -0.68 -3.36
C ASN A 458 -9.40 0.69 -3.84
N LEU A 459 -8.12 0.78 -4.17
CA LEU A 459 -7.44 2.06 -4.38
C LEU A 459 -6.88 2.24 -5.78
N ALA A 460 -6.97 3.47 -6.27
CA ALA A 460 -6.21 3.98 -7.40
C ALA A 460 -5.91 5.46 -7.15
N SER A 461 -4.84 5.97 -7.75
CA SER A 461 -4.41 7.36 -7.57
C SER A 461 -4.28 8.06 -8.91
N ILE A 462 -4.89 9.24 -9.03
CA ILE A 462 -4.75 10.11 -10.19
C ILE A 462 -3.46 10.92 -10.06
N ASN A 463 -2.65 10.94 -11.11
CA ASN A 463 -1.48 11.80 -11.19
C ASN A 463 -1.89 13.19 -11.69
N LEU A 464 -2.16 14.12 -10.78
CA LEU A 464 -2.57 15.48 -11.16
C LEU A 464 -1.52 16.19 -12.03
N ALA A 465 -0.23 15.95 -11.83
CA ALA A 465 0.83 16.58 -12.63
C ALA A 465 0.73 16.21 -14.12
N ALA A 466 0.30 14.98 -14.44
CA ALA A 466 0.07 14.55 -15.84
C ALA A 466 -1.12 15.26 -16.52
N HIS A 467 -1.95 15.96 -15.74
CA HIS A 467 -3.15 16.65 -16.20
C HIS A 467 -3.01 18.17 -16.19
N VAL A 468 -1.86 18.70 -15.78
CA VAL A 468 -1.58 20.14 -15.80
C VAL A 468 -0.68 20.46 -16.98
N HIS A 469 -1.08 21.43 -17.80
CA HIS A 469 -0.27 21.95 -18.91
C HIS A 469 -0.31 23.49 -18.87
N ASN A 470 0.84 24.14 -19.02
CA ASN A 470 0.96 25.60 -18.92
C ASN A 470 0.29 26.21 -17.68
N LYS A 471 0.40 25.53 -16.53
CA LYS A 471 -0.22 25.89 -15.23
C LYS A 471 -1.76 25.83 -15.21
N GLU A 472 -2.39 25.25 -16.23
CA GLU A 472 -3.83 25.03 -16.28
C GLU A 472 -4.18 23.54 -16.25
N VAL A 473 -5.31 23.20 -15.63
CA VAL A 473 -5.81 21.83 -15.59
C VAL A 473 -6.50 21.51 -16.92
N ASN A 474 -6.06 20.44 -17.58
CA ASN A 474 -6.80 19.85 -18.69
C ASN A 474 -7.94 18.99 -18.16
N TRP A 475 -9.10 19.62 -17.97
CA TRP A 475 -10.29 18.98 -17.40
C TRP A 475 -10.80 17.79 -18.22
N GLY A 476 -10.74 17.85 -19.56
CA GLY A 476 -11.19 16.74 -20.41
C GLY A 476 -10.29 15.51 -20.29
N ARG A 477 -8.96 15.71 -20.23
CA ARG A 477 -8.02 14.61 -19.98
C ARG A 477 -8.23 14.00 -18.60
N LEU A 478 -8.40 14.85 -17.57
CA LEU A 478 -8.64 14.43 -16.19
C LEU A 478 -9.94 13.62 -16.07
N GLU A 479 -11.03 14.09 -16.69
CA GLU A 479 -12.29 13.36 -16.74
C GLU A 479 -12.11 11.97 -17.35
N GLY A 480 -11.43 11.87 -18.49
CA GLY A 480 -11.17 10.59 -19.15
C GLY A 480 -10.39 9.61 -18.26
N SER A 481 -9.38 10.09 -17.54
CA SER A 481 -8.60 9.29 -16.60
C SER A 481 -9.41 8.85 -15.39
N VAL A 482 -10.18 9.75 -14.78
CA VAL A 482 -11.04 9.44 -13.63
C VAL A 482 -12.09 8.41 -13.99
N ARG A 483 -12.75 8.53 -15.15
CA ARG A 483 -13.76 7.55 -15.60
C ARG A 483 -13.19 6.16 -15.78
N LEU A 484 -11.99 6.05 -16.35
CA LEU A 484 -11.33 4.75 -16.53
C LEU A 484 -10.82 4.18 -15.20
N ALA A 485 -10.26 5.01 -14.32
CA ALA A 485 -9.85 4.57 -12.99
C ALA A 485 -11.04 4.05 -12.17
N LEU A 486 -12.20 4.72 -12.22
CA LEU A 486 -13.42 4.24 -11.56
C LEU A 486 -13.90 2.90 -12.13
N ARG A 487 -13.95 2.76 -13.45
CA ARG A 487 -14.34 1.48 -14.07
C ARG A 487 -13.37 0.35 -13.71
N GLN A 488 -12.07 0.65 -13.64
CA GLN A 488 -11.07 -0.30 -13.20
C GLN A 488 -11.27 -0.73 -11.73
N LEU A 489 -11.61 0.21 -10.84
CA LEU A 489 -11.91 -0.09 -9.43
C LEU A 489 -13.19 -0.91 -9.28
N ASP A 490 -14.19 -0.67 -10.13
CA ASP A 490 -15.44 -1.44 -10.20
C ASP A 490 -15.15 -2.89 -10.64
N ASN A 491 -14.43 -3.07 -11.76
CA ASN A 491 -14.03 -4.41 -12.23
C ASN A 491 -13.20 -5.18 -11.21
N LEU A 492 -12.35 -4.48 -10.46
CA LEU A 492 -11.52 -5.08 -9.41
C LEU A 492 -12.37 -5.82 -8.38
N ILE A 493 -13.55 -5.31 -8.00
CA ILE A 493 -14.43 -5.91 -6.98
C ILE A 493 -14.79 -7.35 -7.38
N ASP A 494 -15.17 -7.56 -8.65
CA ASP A 494 -15.61 -8.88 -9.15
C ASP A 494 -14.45 -9.85 -9.41
N ILE A 495 -13.25 -9.33 -9.65
CA ILE A 495 -12.07 -10.14 -10.00
C ILE A 495 -11.32 -10.59 -8.75
N ASN A 496 -11.38 -9.80 -7.70
CA ASN A 496 -10.58 -9.97 -6.51
C ASN A 496 -10.91 -11.26 -5.75
N ILE A 497 -9.88 -11.97 -5.30
CA ILE A 497 -10.02 -13.19 -4.49
C ILE A 497 -9.66 -12.87 -3.04
N PHE A 498 -10.61 -13.13 -2.15
CA PHE A 498 -10.44 -12.98 -0.71
C PHE A 498 -10.02 -14.30 -0.04
N PHE A 499 -9.10 -14.21 0.92
CA PHE A 499 -8.62 -15.37 1.70
C PHE A 499 -9.47 -15.65 2.96
N THR A 500 -10.55 -14.90 3.16
CA THR A 500 -11.50 -15.04 4.26
C THR A 500 -12.92 -14.89 3.71
N ILE A 501 -13.87 -15.62 4.31
CA ILE A 501 -15.22 -15.88 3.79
C ILE A 501 -16.17 -14.69 4.04
N ASN A 502 -15.77 -13.74 4.89
CA ASN A 502 -16.62 -12.69 5.45
C ASN A 502 -16.36 -11.29 4.86
N ILE A 503 -15.99 -11.24 3.58
CA ILE A 503 -15.72 -9.99 2.89
C ILE A 503 -16.82 -9.72 1.87
N LYS A 504 -17.40 -8.52 1.92
CA LYS A 504 -18.37 -8.02 0.93
C LYS A 504 -17.93 -6.68 0.39
#